data_AF-A0AB34INT6-F1
#
_entry.id   AF-A0AB34INT6-F1
#
_cell.length_a   1.000
_cell.length_b   1.000
_cell.length_c   1.000
_cell.angle_alpha   90.00
_cell.angle_beta   90.00
_cell.angle_gamma   90.00
#
_symmetry.space_group_name_H-M   'P 1'
#
loop_
_entity.id
_entity.type
_entity.pdbx_description
1 polymer ?
#
loop_
_entity_poly.entity_id
_entity_poly.type
_entity_poly.pdbx_seq_one_letter_code
_entity_poly.pdbx_strand_id
1 'polypeptide(L)'
;MSASKKQKAEHYVEIDGEKYDSSLVDLAKRLKDAKKLDKDDAIKLWEDAKDGPGVTDTERKTLTYLLTKYTFTAKAEAFLRERTEVQSSGKEYYLTLEDGTKVDRELWDEIQLLAKDGKIDLADAKKIWESALDGNKVTKTEMATMQKALDTITFTQGAKDFLEAQMSLSK
;
A
#
# COMPACT_ATOMS: atom_id res chain seq x y z
N MET A 1 -16.53 -15.21 -18.58
CA MET A 1 -16.70 -15.46 -17.14
C MET A 1 -15.74 -14.53 -16.41
N SER A 2 -16.15 -13.29 -16.12
CA SER A 2 -15.29 -12.34 -15.41
C SER A 2 -15.79 -12.25 -13.98
N ALA A 3 -14.96 -12.67 -13.03
CA ALA A 3 -15.24 -12.54 -11.61
C ALA A 3 -15.39 -11.05 -11.29
N SER A 4 -16.58 -10.66 -10.85
CA SER A 4 -16.85 -9.31 -10.38
C SER A 4 -16.00 -9.07 -9.13
N LYS A 5 -15.06 -8.11 -9.19
CA LYS A 5 -14.39 -7.60 -7.98
C LYS A 5 -15.50 -7.09 -7.06
N LYS A 6 -15.66 -7.77 -5.91
CA LYS A 6 -16.70 -7.50 -4.94
C LYS A 6 -16.38 -6.12 -4.35
N GLN A 7 -17.17 -5.10 -4.68
CA GLN A 7 -17.15 -3.85 -3.92
C GLN A 7 -17.42 -4.22 -2.46
N LYS A 8 -16.40 -4.11 -1.62
CA LYS A 8 -16.55 -4.26 -0.18
C LYS A 8 -17.43 -3.09 0.26
N ALA A 9 -18.65 -3.39 0.71
CA ALA A 9 -19.37 -2.40 1.50
C ALA A 9 -18.47 -2.11 2.71
N GLU A 10 -18.14 -0.85 2.96
CA GLU A 10 -17.29 -0.47 4.09
C GLU A 10 -17.96 -0.90 5.40
N HIS A 11 -17.65 -2.11 5.86
CA HIS A 11 -18.12 -2.61 7.14
C HIS A 11 -17.09 -2.19 8.18
N TYR A 12 -17.51 -1.33 9.10
CA TYR A 12 -16.70 -0.91 10.24
C TYR A 12 -17.07 -1.71 11.48
N VAL A 13 -16.08 -1.98 12.33
CA VAL A 13 -16.30 -2.43 13.70
C VAL A 13 -15.89 -1.32 14.65
N GLU A 14 -16.71 -1.05 15.66
CA GLU A 14 -16.38 -0.10 16.72
C GLU A 14 -15.74 -0.86 17.89
N ILE A 15 -14.55 -0.41 18.30
CA ILE A 15 -13.82 -0.95 19.45
C ILE A 15 -13.37 0.26 20.26
N ASP A 16 -13.76 0.31 21.54
CA ASP A 16 -13.43 1.40 22.47
C ASP A 16 -13.77 2.81 21.92
N GLY A 17 -14.88 2.93 21.19
CA GLY A 17 -15.35 4.18 20.60
C GLY A 17 -14.64 4.60 19.31
N GLU A 18 -13.74 3.76 18.78
CA GLU A 18 -13.04 4.00 17.53
C GLU A 18 -13.47 3.04 16.43
N LYS A 19 -13.56 3.54 15.19
CA LYS A 19 -13.90 2.74 14.01
C LYS A 19 -12.66 2.11 13.38
N TYR A 20 -12.80 0.82 13.08
CA TYR A 20 -11.79 0.00 12.43
C TYR A 20 -12.40 -0.76 11.25
N ASP A 21 -11.57 -1.14 10.29
CA ASP A 21 -11.96 -2.00 9.19
C ASP A 21 -12.34 -3.39 9.73
N SER A 22 -13.59 -3.81 9.52
CA SER A 22 -14.08 -5.06 10.07
C SER A 22 -13.46 -6.29 9.41
N SER A 23 -13.12 -6.25 8.11
CA SER A 23 -12.54 -7.43 7.45
C SER A 23 -11.12 -7.69 7.93
N LEU A 24 -10.33 -6.64 8.14
CA LEU A 24 -8.99 -6.76 8.69
C LEU A 24 -9.01 -7.31 10.11
N VAL A 25 -9.93 -6.81 10.94
CA VAL A 25 -10.12 -7.32 12.30
C VAL A 25 -10.52 -8.80 12.29
N ASP A 26 -11.44 -9.20 11.41
CA ASP A 26 -11.90 -10.58 11.31
C ASP A 26 -10.88 -11.52 10.65
N LEU A 27 -10.10 -11.02 9.70
CA LEU A 27 -8.97 -11.74 9.12
C LEU A 27 -7.92 -12.02 10.19
N ALA A 28 -7.52 -11.02 10.98
CA ALA A 28 -6.58 -11.21 12.07
C ALA A 28 -7.06 -12.25 13.10
N LYS A 29 -8.36 -12.24 13.45
CA LYS A 29 -8.95 -13.27 14.33
C LYS A 29 -8.80 -14.67 13.75
N ARG A 30 -9.05 -14.85 12.45
CA ARG A 30 -8.93 -16.15 11.76
C ARG A 30 -7.48 -16.62 11.64
N LEU A 31 -6.53 -15.71 11.42
CA LEU A 31 -5.11 -16.05 11.34
C LEU A 31 -4.50 -16.40 12.71
N LYS A 32 -5.04 -15.83 13.81
CA LYS A 32 -4.55 -16.02 15.19
C LYS A 32 -4.71 -17.46 15.72
N ASP A 33 -5.37 -18.37 15.02
CA ASP A 33 -5.33 -19.79 15.41
C ASP A 33 -3.86 -20.31 15.46
N ALA A 34 -2.93 -19.64 14.75
CA ALA A 34 -1.51 -19.66 15.08
C ALA A 34 -1.21 -18.71 16.26
N LYS A 35 -0.69 -19.23 17.39
CA LYS A 35 -0.34 -18.47 18.63
C LYS A 35 0.47 -17.18 18.40
N LYS A 36 1.03 -16.98 17.21
CA LYS A 36 1.82 -15.83 16.78
C LYS A 36 1.65 -15.64 15.27
N LEU A 37 1.30 -14.44 14.84
CA LEU A 37 1.19 -14.09 13.42
C LEU A 37 2.58 -13.94 12.81
N ASP A 38 2.83 -14.66 11.72
CA ASP A 38 4.11 -14.64 11.03
C ASP A 38 4.13 -13.64 9.87
N LYS A 39 5.22 -13.64 9.09
CA LYS A 39 5.40 -12.69 7.99
C LYS A 39 4.36 -12.90 6.88
N ASP A 40 3.98 -14.15 6.62
CA ASP A 40 3.00 -14.46 5.58
C ASP A 40 1.61 -14.01 6.00
N ASP A 41 1.28 -14.12 7.29
CA ASP A 41 0.05 -13.56 7.85
C ASP A 41 0.03 -12.03 7.80
N ALA A 42 1.15 -11.38 8.09
CA ALA A 42 1.30 -9.94 7.92
C ALA A 42 1.14 -9.49 6.45
N ILE A 43 1.66 -10.27 5.50
CA ILE A 43 1.43 -10.02 4.07
C ILE A 43 -0.06 -10.14 3.75
N LYS A 44 -0.75 -11.19 4.18
CA LYS A 44 -2.20 -11.33 3.95
C LYS A 44 -3.01 -10.15 4.51
N LEU A 45 -2.66 -9.68 5.71
CA LEU A 45 -3.29 -8.51 6.32
C LEU A 45 -3.05 -7.24 5.49
N TRP A 46 -1.84 -7.07 4.97
CA TRP A 46 -1.53 -5.94 4.09
C TRP A 46 -2.27 -6.01 2.75
N GLU A 47 -2.35 -7.19 2.14
CA GLU A 47 -3.08 -7.38 0.88
C GLU A 47 -4.59 -7.18 1.04
N ASP A 48 -5.19 -7.62 2.16
CA ASP A 48 -6.61 -7.35 2.47
C ASP A 48 -6.86 -5.85 2.70
N ALA A 49 -5.86 -5.14 3.24
CA ALA A 49 -5.90 -3.69 3.43
C ALA A 49 -5.71 -2.91 2.13
N LYS A 50 -5.17 -3.54 1.08
CA LYS A 50 -4.86 -2.93 -0.23
C LYS A 50 -5.78 -3.46 -1.32
N ASP A 51 -7.00 -3.87 -0.96
CA ASP A 51 -7.94 -4.45 -1.92
C ASP A 51 -8.56 -3.42 -2.88
N GLY A 52 -8.34 -2.13 -2.60
CA GLY A 52 -8.74 -0.96 -3.39
C GLY A 52 -7.55 -0.12 -3.90
N PRO A 53 -7.78 1.16 -4.27
CA PRO A 53 -6.73 2.08 -4.67
C PRO A 53 -5.89 2.46 -3.45
N GLY A 54 -4.91 1.59 -3.15
CA GLY A 54 -4.05 1.72 -1.99
C GLY A 54 -4.73 1.30 -0.68
N VAL A 55 -4.14 1.72 0.44
CA VAL A 55 -4.57 1.40 1.81
C VAL A 55 -5.09 2.66 2.48
N THR A 56 -6.35 2.72 2.88
CA THR A 56 -6.95 3.89 3.51
C THR A 56 -6.42 4.18 4.93
N ASP A 57 -6.71 5.38 5.44
CA ASP A 57 -6.44 5.75 6.85
C ASP A 57 -7.09 4.79 7.85
N THR A 58 -8.31 4.33 7.55
CA THR A 58 -9.01 3.35 8.40
C THR A 58 -8.26 2.03 8.42
N GLU A 59 -7.80 1.55 7.26
CA GLU A 59 -7.06 0.30 7.16
C GLU A 59 -5.69 0.40 7.84
N ARG A 60 -4.94 1.50 7.63
CA ARG A 60 -3.68 1.76 8.36
C ARG A 60 -3.88 1.83 9.87
N LYS A 61 -4.92 2.54 10.32
CA LYS A 61 -5.31 2.60 11.73
C LYS A 61 -5.62 1.20 12.27
N THR A 62 -6.32 0.39 11.48
CA THR A 62 -6.67 -0.97 11.85
C THR A 62 -5.44 -1.86 11.95
N LEU A 63 -4.53 -1.84 10.98
CA LEU A 63 -3.27 -2.58 11.03
C LEU A 63 -2.41 -2.16 12.25
N THR A 64 -2.36 -0.86 12.56
CA THR A 64 -1.69 -0.35 13.75
C THR A 64 -2.34 -0.87 15.04
N TYR A 65 -3.67 -0.86 15.12
CA TYR A 65 -4.39 -1.46 16.23
C TYR A 65 -4.09 -2.97 16.36
N LEU A 66 -4.08 -3.71 15.25
CA LEU A 66 -3.75 -5.13 15.24
C LEU A 66 -2.34 -5.40 15.77
N LEU A 67 -1.35 -4.57 15.41
CA LEU A 67 0.03 -4.65 15.92
C LEU A 67 0.12 -4.49 17.45
N THR A 68 -0.81 -3.76 18.06
CA THR A 68 -0.90 -3.64 19.53
C THR A 68 -1.68 -4.77 20.18
N LYS A 69 -2.67 -5.34 19.47
CA LYS A 69 -3.62 -6.33 20.00
C LYS A 69 -3.14 -7.78 19.87
N TYR A 70 -2.37 -8.10 18.84
CA TYR A 70 -1.92 -9.45 18.50
C TYR A 70 -0.41 -9.59 18.64
N THR A 71 0.06 -10.81 18.87
CA THR A 71 1.50 -11.11 18.91
C THR A 71 2.00 -11.44 17.51
N PHE A 72 2.94 -10.66 17.02
CA PHE A 72 3.60 -10.87 15.73
C PHE A 72 5.03 -11.39 15.91
N THR A 73 5.56 -12.10 14.91
CA THR A 73 7.01 -12.31 14.79
C THR A 73 7.72 -10.99 14.51
N ALA A 74 8.98 -10.86 14.92
CA ALA A 74 9.75 -9.63 14.68
C ALA A 74 9.78 -9.24 13.20
N LYS A 75 9.84 -10.23 12.29
CA LYS A 75 9.78 -9.99 10.83
C LYS A 75 8.41 -9.49 10.37
N ALA A 76 7.33 -10.02 10.95
CA ALA A 76 5.96 -9.63 10.62
C ALA A 76 5.61 -8.25 11.16
N GLU A 77 6.01 -7.98 12.41
CA GLU A 77 5.88 -6.67 13.04
C GLU A 77 6.66 -5.62 12.27
N ALA A 78 7.93 -5.88 11.95
CA ALA A 78 8.73 -4.95 11.16
C ALA A 78 8.10 -4.70 9.78
N PHE A 79 7.60 -5.74 9.10
CA PHE A 79 6.95 -5.62 7.79
C PHE A 79 5.74 -4.67 7.82
N LEU A 80 4.85 -4.84 8.81
CA LEU A 80 3.66 -3.98 8.95
C LEU A 80 4.02 -2.59 9.46
N ARG A 81 4.87 -2.47 10.49
CA ARG A 81 5.30 -1.17 11.03
C ARG A 81 5.92 -0.30 9.97
N GLU A 82 6.82 -0.87 9.16
CA GLU A 82 7.43 -0.15 8.06
C GLU A 82 6.40 0.38 7.05
N ARG A 83 5.23 -0.24 6.93
CA ARG A 83 4.16 0.16 6.01
C ARG A 83 3.08 1.03 6.66
N THR A 84 2.94 1.00 7.98
CA THR A 84 1.90 1.73 8.73
C THR A 84 2.46 2.94 9.47
N GLU A 85 3.71 2.91 9.92
CA GLU A 85 4.35 4.02 10.67
C GLU A 85 4.86 5.14 9.76
N VAL A 86 4.98 4.90 8.44
CA VAL A 86 5.48 5.92 7.51
C VAL A 86 4.54 7.14 7.47
N GLN A 87 3.27 7.05 7.89
CA GLN A 87 2.38 8.22 7.87
C GLN A 87 1.27 8.23 8.93
N SER A 88 1.55 8.81 10.09
CA SER A 88 0.50 9.44 10.92
C SER A 88 0.46 10.95 10.67
N SER A 89 0.37 11.37 9.40
CA SER A 89 0.32 12.78 9.00
C SER A 89 -0.94 13.13 8.22
N GLY A 90 -2.11 12.89 8.82
CA GLY A 90 -3.39 13.50 8.40
C GLY A 90 -4.05 12.94 7.14
N LYS A 91 -5.34 13.28 6.99
CA LYS A 91 -6.30 12.84 5.97
C LYS A 91 -5.99 13.27 4.53
N GLU A 92 -4.74 13.54 4.18
CA GLU A 92 -4.39 14.07 2.87
C GLU A 92 -4.09 12.94 1.87
N TYR A 93 -5.00 12.75 0.91
CA TYR A 93 -4.84 11.86 -0.25
C TYR A 93 -3.61 12.20 -1.11
N TYR A 94 -3.06 13.40 -0.98
CA TYR A 94 -1.92 13.88 -1.75
C TYR A 94 -0.77 14.28 -0.83
N LEU A 95 0.46 13.98 -1.25
CA LEU A 95 1.66 14.53 -0.65
C LEU A 95 2.11 15.73 -1.44
N THR A 96 2.43 16.84 -0.77
CA THR A 96 3.22 17.90 -1.40
C THR A 96 4.69 17.69 -1.02
N LEU A 97 5.53 17.41 -2.00
CA LEU A 97 6.98 17.26 -1.82
C LEU A 97 7.63 18.61 -1.55
N GLU A 98 8.89 18.61 -1.10
CA GLU A 98 9.64 19.84 -0.78
C GLU A 98 9.73 20.82 -1.95
N ASP A 99 9.70 20.33 -3.18
CA ASP A 99 9.70 21.15 -4.40
C ASP A 99 8.30 21.65 -4.82
N GLY A 100 7.28 21.40 -4.00
CA GLY A 100 5.89 21.80 -4.26
C GLY A 100 5.13 20.84 -5.18
N THR A 101 5.74 19.76 -5.67
CA THR A 101 5.06 18.76 -6.50
C THR A 101 4.03 18.00 -5.68
N LYS A 102 2.80 17.91 -6.19
CA LYS A 102 1.76 17.06 -5.62
C LYS A 102 1.84 15.68 -6.22
N VAL A 103 1.97 14.67 -5.37
CA VAL A 103 1.97 13.26 -5.75
C VAL A 103 0.87 12.51 -5.01
N ASP A 104 0.49 11.36 -5.54
CA ASP A 104 -0.31 10.38 -4.82
C ASP A 104 0.49 9.92 -3.60
N ARG A 105 -0.06 10.15 -2.41
CA ARG A 105 0.64 9.95 -1.14
C ARG A 105 1.01 8.48 -0.93
N GLU A 106 0.16 7.57 -1.35
CA GLU A 106 0.29 6.14 -1.07
C GLU A 106 1.19 5.44 -2.08
N LEU A 107 1.00 5.73 -3.35
CA LEU A 107 1.87 5.26 -4.41
C LEU A 107 3.30 5.77 -4.19
N TRP A 108 3.46 7.03 -3.78
CA TRP A 108 4.78 7.58 -3.44
C TRP A 108 5.45 6.81 -2.31
N ASP A 109 4.72 6.51 -1.25
CA ASP A 109 5.24 5.75 -0.13
C ASP A 109 5.63 4.32 -0.48
N GLU A 110 4.79 3.62 -1.24
CA GLU A 110 5.12 2.28 -1.71
C GLU A 110 6.39 2.30 -2.56
N ILE A 111 6.54 3.30 -3.42
CA ILE A 111 7.76 3.51 -4.19
C ILE A 111 8.98 3.71 -3.26
N GLN A 112 8.87 4.53 -2.20
CA GLN A 112 9.97 4.74 -1.24
C GLN A 112 10.34 3.45 -0.50
N LEU A 113 9.34 2.65 -0.12
CA LEU A 113 9.53 1.37 0.55
C LEU A 113 10.23 0.35 -0.34
N LEU A 114 9.86 0.29 -1.63
CA LEU A 114 10.50 -0.57 -2.61
C LEU A 114 11.91 -0.08 -2.96
N ALA A 115 12.16 1.23 -2.89
CA ALA A 115 13.47 1.83 -3.10
C ALA A 115 14.43 1.69 -1.90
N LYS A 116 14.08 0.97 -0.82
CA LYS A 116 14.88 0.90 0.41
C LYS A 116 16.32 0.41 0.21
N ASP A 117 16.55 -0.44 -0.79
CA ASP A 117 17.90 -0.91 -1.18
C ASP A 117 18.66 0.10 -2.08
N GLY A 118 18.14 1.32 -2.21
CA GLY A 118 18.69 2.41 -3.03
C GLY A 118 18.40 2.29 -4.52
N LYS A 119 17.66 1.27 -4.96
CA LYS A 119 17.27 1.06 -6.35
C LYS A 119 15.95 0.30 -6.46
N ILE A 120 15.25 0.51 -7.56
CA ILE A 120 14.04 -0.25 -7.93
C ILE A 120 14.34 -1.17 -9.11
N ASP A 121 14.09 -2.47 -8.94
CA ASP A 121 14.25 -3.48 -9.98
C ASP A 121 12.97 -3.68 -10.80
N LEU A 122 13.03 -4.55 -11.82
CA LEU A 122 11.89 -4.79 -12.69
C LEU A 122 10.70 -5.44 -11.97
N ALA A 123 10.94 -6.28 -10.96
CA ALA A 123 9.86 -6.91 -10.21
C ALA A 123 9.12 -5.88 -9.37
N ASP A 124 9.85 -4.97 -8.73
CA ASP A 124 9.26 -3.89 -7.94
C ASP A 124 8.60 -2.82 -8.81
N ALA A 125 9.16 -2.50 -9.98
CA ALA A 125 8.51 -1.61 -10.95
C ALA A 125 7.17 -2.15 -11.46
N LYS A 126 7.03 -3.47 -11.62
CA LYS A 126 5.74 -4.09 -11.95
C LYS A 126 4.73 -3.91 -10.83
N LYS A 127 5.13 -4.09 -9.57
CA LYS A 127 4.26 -3.86 -8.41
C LYS A 127 3.80 -2.40 -8.36
N ILE A 128 4.71 -1.45 -8.58
CA ILE A 128 4.39 -0.02 -8.62
C ILE A 128 3.34 0.27 -9.69
N TRP A 129 3.52 -0.28 -10.90
CA TRP A 129 2.54 -0.12 -11.98
C TRP A 129 1.19 -0.72 -11.61
N GLU A 130 1.18 -1.91 -11.03
CA GLU A 130 -0.05 -2.57 -10.58
C GLU A 130 -0.77 -1.76 -9.48
N SER A 131 -0.03 -1.17 -8.54
CA SER A 131 -0.59 -0.27 -7.52
C SER A 131 -1.18 1.00 -8.10
N ALA A 132 -0.61 1.53 -9.18
CA ALA A 132 -1.06 2.72 -9.86
C ALA A 132 -2.34 2.51 -10.71
N LEU A 133 -2.85 1.27 -10.82
CA LEU A 133 -4.04 0.96 -11.60
C LEU A 133 -5.31 1.03 -10.75
N ASP A 134 -5.89 2.23 -10.60
CA ASP A 134 -7.25 2.38 -10.06
C ASP A 134 -8.31 1.93 -11.08
N GLY A 135 -9.13 0.94 -10.72
CA GLY A 135 -10.24 0.50 -11.57
C GLY A 135 -9.81 0.10 -13.00
N ASN A 136 -8.57 -0.39 -13.16
CA ASN A 136 -7.93 -0.75 -14.44
C ASN A 136 -7.47 0.44 -15.31
N LYS A 137 -7.28 1.63 -14.72
CA LYS A 137 -6.74 2.82 -15.40
C LYS A 137 -5.77 3.55 -14.47
N VAL A 138 -4.75 4.17 -15.05
CA VAL A 138 -3.89 5.10 -14.32
C VAL A 138 -4.43 6.52 -14.49
N THR A 139 -4.64 7.23 -13.39
CA THR A 139 -5.03 8.64 -13.36
C THR A 139 -3.84 9.56 -13.62
N LYS A 140 -4.12 10.85 -13.85
CA LYS A 140 -3.08 11.86 -14.03
C LYS A 140 -2.18 12.01 -12.80
N THR A 141 -2.72 11.81 -11.60
CA THR A 141 -1.97 11.92 -10.35
C THR A 141 -0.98 10.76 -10.22
N GLU A 142 -1.43 9.53 -10.47
CA GLU A 142 -0.56 8.35 -10.43
C GLU A 142 0.55 8.45 -11.50
N MET A 143 0.21 8.93 -12.70
CA MET A 143 1.19 9.24 -13.76
C MET A 143 2.23 10.28 -13.33
N ALA A 144 1.81 11.37 -12.69
CA ALA A 144 2.71 12.41 -12.19
C ALA A 144 3.61 11.88 -11.07
N THR A 145 3.08 11.01 -10.21
CA THR A 145 3.82 10.35 -9.13
C THR A 145 4.89 9.42 -9.67
N MET A 146 4.57 8.61 -10.69
CA MET A 146 5.56 7.76 -11.36
C MET A 146 6.62 8.57 -12.08
N GLN A 147 6.25 9.64 -12.79
CA GLN A 147 7.22 10.52 -13.42
C GLN A 147 8.17 11.10 -12.37
N LYS A 148 7.62 11.60 -11.26
CA LYS A 148 8.40 12.14 -10.17
C LYS A 148 9.36 11.11 -9.59
N ALA A 149 8.91 9.86 -9.42
CA ALA A 149 9.75 8.78 -8.96
C ALA A 149 10.90 8.48 -9.92
N LEU A 150 10.62 8.38 -11.23
CA LEU A 150 11.65 8.17 -12.27
C LEU A 150 12.71 9.28 -12.29
N ASP A 151 12.35 10.49 -11.90
CA ASP A 151 13.25 11.64 -11.85
C ASP A 151 14.11 11.66 -10.56
N THR A 152 13.61 11.11 -9.44
CA THR A 152 14.27 11.24 -8.12
C THR A 152 14.87 9.96 -7.56
N ILE A 153 14.43 8.79 -8.02
CA ILE A 153 14.83 7.49 -7.47
C ILE A 153 15.62 6.73 -8.53
N THR A 154 16.57 5.91 -8.07
CA THR A 154 17.36 5.07 -8.99
C THR A 154 16.55 3.85 -9.40
N PHE A 155 16.43 3.62 -10.71
CA PHE A 155 15.84 2.41 -11.28
C PHE A 155 16.89 1.63 -12.06
N THR A 156 16.77 0.30 -12.08
CA THR A 156 17.46 -0.49 -13.11
C THR A 156 16.94 -0.10 -14.51
N GLN A 157 17.77 -0.26 -15.54
CA GLN A 157 17.36 0.11 -16.90
C GLN A 157 16.06 -0.58 -17.32
N GLY A 158 15.95 -1.90 -17.08
CA GLY A 158 14.74 -2.64 -17.43
C GLY A 158 13.49 -2.20 -16.66
N ALA A 159 13.64 -1.76 -15.41
CA ALA A 159 12.54 -1.20 -14.61
C ALA A 159 12.06 0.14 -15.18
N LYS A 160 13.01 1.02 -15.53
CA LYS A 160 12.74 2.32 -16.16
C LYS A 160 12.05 2.15 -17.51
N ASP A 161 12.61 1.33 -18.40
CA ASP A 161 12.06 1.06 -19.73
C ASP A 161 10.63 0.52 -19.65
N PHE A 162 10.38 -0.37 -18.68
CA PHE A 162 9.05 -0.92 -18.44
C PHE A 162 8.04 0.18 -18.05
N LEU A 163 8.37 1.01 -17.04
CA LEU A 163 7.45 2.07 -16.59
C LEU A 163 7.21 3.12 -17.66
N GLU A 164 8.25 3.57 -18.37
CA GLU A 164 8.10 4.53 -19.47
C GLU A 164 7.21 3.99 -20.60
N ALA A 165 7.35 2.70 -20.95
CA ALA A 165 6.49 2.05 -21.94
C ALA A 165 5.03 2.01 -21.48
N GLN A 166 4.76 1.60 -20.25
CA GLN A 166 3.41 1.55 -19.68
C GLN A 166 2.75 2.93 -19.61
N MET A 167 3.50 3.94 -19.17
CA MET A 167 3.09 5.34 -19.15
C MET A 167 2.80 5.86 -20.56
N SER A 168 3.54 5.44 -21.59
CA SER A 168 3.26 5.84 -22.96
C SER A 168 2.01 5.17 -23.55
N LEU A 169 1.71 3.93 -23.15
CA LEU A 169 0.53 3.19 -23.60
C LEU A 169 -0.77 3.68 -22.95
N SER A 170 -0.66 4.40 -21.83
CA SER A 170 -1.80 4.86 -21.02
C SER A 170 -2.22 6.31 -21.30
N LYS A 171 -1.59 6.98 -22.28
CA LYS A 171 -1.91 8.35 -22.74
C LYS A 171 -3.10 8.34 -23.70
#